data_AF-H2YCN7-F1
#
_entry.id   AF-H2YCN7-F1
#
_cell.length_a   1.000
_cell.length_b   1.000
_cell.length_c   1.000
_cell.angle_alpha   90.00
_cell.angle_beta   90.00
_cell.angle_gamma   90.00
#
_symmetry.space_group_name_H-M   'P 1'
#
loop_
_entity.id
_entity.type
_entity.pdbx_description
1 polymer ?
#
loop_
_entity_poly.entity_id
_entity_poly.type
_entity_poly.pdbx_seq_one_letter_code
_entity_poly.pdbx_strand_id
1 'polypeptide(L)'
;MNTTTNTRNLFLILIGLVYMLAFASLYPQIPGLYGRNGITPVHNTLQQMSQHNKDSSQTAESYFLKQPTLLWFMQMEPHIAMELLCVAGILISFLCMIWQRIRTMPTYFILWLLYLSLYKVGDTFLWFQWDIL
;
A
#
# COMPACT_ATOMS: atom_id res chain seq x y z
N MET A 1 24.63 -15.39 26.12
CA MET A 1 24.13 -15.95 24.85
C MET A 1 22.69 -15.45 24.67
N ASN A 2 22.49 -14.41 23.85
CA ASN A 2 21.22 -13.68 23.77
C ASN A 2 20.24 -14.35 22.79
N THR A 3 19.84 -15.58 23.09
CA THR A 3 18.95 -16.39 22.23
C THR A 3 17.66 -15.65 21.88
N THR A 4 17.08 -14.94 22.85
CA THR A 4 15.86 -14.12 22.68
C THR A 4 16.03 -12.98 21.67
N THR A 5 17.20 -12.35 21.62
CA THR A 5 17.47 -11.22 20.71
C THR A 5 17.66 -11.70 19.27
N ASN A 6 18.29 -12.87 19.08
CA ASN A 6 18.43 -13.49 17.76
C ASN A 6 17.08 -13.92 17.19
N THR A 7 16.23 -14.58 17.99
CA THR A 7 14.90 -15.00 17.54
C THR A 7 14.03 -13.79 17.15
N ARG A 8 14.03 -12.73 17.97
CA ARG A 8 13.32 -11.48 17.64
C ARG A 8 13.82 -10.87 16.34
N ASN A 9 15.14 -10.79 16.17
CA ASN A 9 15.73 -10.20 14.97
C ASN A 9 15.38 -11.01 13.72
N LEU A 10 15.46 -12.34 13.79
CA LEU A 10 15.09 -13.23 12.69
C LEU A 10 13.61 -13.06 12.33
N PHE A 11 12.71 -13.07 13.32
CA PHE A 11 11.28 -12.86 13.11
C PHE A 11 10.99 -11.56 12.35
N LEU A 12 11.61 -10.46 12.78
CA LEU A 12 11.45 -9.16 12.14
C LEU A 12 12.02 -9.13 10.70
N ILE A 13 13.15 -9.80 10.44
CA ILE A 13 13.66 -9.96 9.05
C ILE A 13 12.64 -10.69 8.18
N LEU A 14 12.06 -11.78 8.70
CA LEU A 14 11.08 -12.57 7.97
C LEU A 14 9.81 -11.75 7.68
N ILE A 15 9.33 -10.94 8.62
CA ILE A 15 8.23 -10.01 8.38
C ILE A 15 8.60 -9.00 7.27
N GLY A 16 9.80 -8.42 7.33
CA GLY A 16 10.29 -7.51 6.28
C GLY A 16 10.36 -8.18 4.91
N LEU A 17 10.81 -9.44 4.85
CA LEU A 17 10.83 -10.24 3.62
C LEU A 17 9.43 -10.46 3.06
N VAL A 18 8.43 -10.76 3.91
CA VAL A 18 7.04 -10.90 3.49
C VAL A 18 6.51 -9.61 2.87
N TYR A 19 6.75 -8.46 3.49
CA TYR A 19 6.37 -7.16 2.91
C TYR A 19 7.07 -6.93 1.56
N MET A 20 8.37 -7.17 1.48
CA MET A 20 9.14 -7.01 0.23
C MET A 20 8.54 -7.85 -0.90
N LEU A 21 8.23 -9.12 -0.63
CA LEU A 21 7.61 -10.02 -1.61
C LEU A 21 6.20 -9.57 -2.00
N ALA A 22 5.40 -9.07 -1.05
CA ALA A 22 4.06 -8.56 -1.32
C ALA A 22 4.10 -7.36 -2.28
N PHE A 23 4.93 -6.35 -2.00
CA PHE A 23 5.07 -5.19 -2.88
C PHE A 23 5.70 -5.55 -4.23
N ALA A 24 6.72 -6.42 -4.25
CA ALA A 24 7.36 -6.87 -5.48
C ALA A 24 6.42 -7.68 -6.39
N SER A 25 5.54 -8.50 -5.80
CA SER A 25 4.51 -9.24 -6.54
C SER A 25 3.46 -8.31 -7.15
N LEU A 26 3.08 -7.26 -6.41
CA LEU A 26 2.05 -6.31 -6.85
C LEU A 26 2.57 -5.34 -7.92
N TYR A 27 3.83 -4.91 -7.84
CA TYR A 27 4.43 -3.94 -8.76
C TYR A 27 4.16 -4.19 -10.27
N PRO A 28 4.47 -5.37 -10.85
CA PRO A 28 4.22 -5.61 -12.27
C PRO A 28 2.74 -5.69 -12.65
N GLN A 29 1.86 -5.93 -11.68
CA GLN A 29 0.41 -6.06 -11.91
C GLN A 29 -0.25 -4.67 -12.04
N ILE A 30 0.29 -3.65 -11.37
CA ILE A 30 -0.30 -2.30 -11.34
C ILE A 30 -0.58 -1.71 -12.73
N PRO A 31 0.37 -1.67 -13.68
CA PRO A 31 0.11 -1.06 -14.99
C PRO A 31 -0.95 -1.84 -15.79
N GLY A 32 -1.01 -3.17 -15.64
CA GLY A 32 -1.98 -4.02 -16.33
C GLY A 32 -3.40 -3.96 -15.74
N LEU A 33 -3.52 -3.80 -14.42
CA LEU A 33 -4.82 -3.75 -13.74
C LEU A 33 -5.39 -2.33 -13.69
N TYR A 34 -4.57 -1.38 -13.26
CA TYR A 34 -5.00 -0.05 -12.84
C TYR A 34 -4.55 1.08 -13.78
N GLY A 35 -3.80 0.74 -14.82
CA GLY A 35 -3.43 1.67 -15.89
C GLY A 35 -4.66 2.17 -16.66
N ARG A 36 -4.43 3.14 -17.57
CA ARG A 36 -5.50 3.80 -18.34
C ARG A 36 -6.31 2.85 -19.22
N ASN A 37 -5.69 1.76 -19.66
CA ASN A 37 -6.31 0.66 -20.41
C ASN A 37 -6.42 -0.63 -19.56
N GLY A 38 -6.33 -0.50 -18.24
CA GLY A 38 -6.34 -1.63 -17.32
C GLY A 38 -7.73 -2.24 -17.13
N ILE A 39 -7.77 -3.43 -16.54
CA ILE A 39 -9.00 -4.20 -16.29
C ILE A 39 -9.96 -3.44 -15.35
N THR A 40 -9.42 -2.72 -14.36
CA THR A 40 -10.17 -1.93 -13.38
C THR A 40 -9.55 -0.52 -13.29
N PRO A 41 -9.88 0.39 -14.22
CA PRO A 41 -9.28 1.72 -14.23
C PRO A 41 -9.68 2.49 -12.97
N VAL A 42 -8.70 2.72 -12.09
CA VAL A 42 -8.84 3.48 -10.82
C VAL A 42 -9.35 4.91 -11.06
N HIS A 43 -9.19 5.40 -12.29
CA HIS A 43 -9.73 6.69 -12.72
C HIS A 43 -11.25 6.78 -12.48
N ASN A 44 -12.01 5.71 -12.71
CA ASN A 44 -13.45 5.72 -12.47
C ASN A 44 -13.76 5.82 -10.97
N THR A 45 -13.00 5.13 -10.12
CA THR A 45 -13.18 5.17 -8.66
C THR A 45 -12.90 6.57 -8.11
N LEU A 46 -11.78 7.18 -8.47
CA LEU A 46 -11.42 8.52 -7.98
C LEU A 46 -12.24 9.65 -8.65
N GLN A 47 -12.65 9.52 -9.91
CA GLN A 47 -13.54 10.51 -10.56
C GLN A 47 -14.97 10.43 -10.07
N GLN A 48 -15.55 9.24 -9.86
CA GLN A 48 -16.87 9.11 -9.23
C GLN A 48 -16.87 9.74 -7.83
N MET A 49 -15.76 9.65 -7.11
CA MET A 49 -15.58 10.31 -5.82
C MET A 49 -15.38 11.82 -5.94
N SER A 50 -14.63 12.30 -6.95
CA SER A 50 -14.46 13.74 -7.22
C SER A 50 -15.76 14.42 -7.69
N GLN A 51 -16.61 13.71 -8.44
CA GLN A 51 -17.95 14.19 -8.81
C GLN A 51 -18.89 14.24 -7.60
N HIS A 52 -18.84 13.26 -6.69
CA HIS A 52 -19.60 13.30 -5.44
C HIS A 52 -19.15 14.43 -4.48
N ASN A 53 -17.91 14.92 -4.59
CA ASN A 53 -17.42 16.08 -3.84
C ASN A 53 -18.04 17.42 -4.31
N LYS A 54 -18.65 17.49 -5.50
CA LYS A 54 -19.31 18.72 -5.98
C LYS A 54 -20.75 18.87 -5.48
N ASP A 55 -21.45 17.77 -5.28
CA ASP A 55 -22.87 17.77 -4.89
C ASP A 55 -23.11 17.74 -3.38
N SER A 56 -22.08 17.52 -2.57
CA SER A 56 -22.20 17.47 -1.12
C SER A 56 -21.18 18.38 -0.47
N SER A 57 -21.66 19.32 0.33
CA SER A 57 -20.92 20.11 1.32
C SER A 57 -20.33 19.22 2.43
N GLN A 58 -19.61 18.16 2.06
CA GLN A 58 -18.96 17.23 2.96
C GLN A 58 -17.44 17.36 2.79
N THR A 59 -16.81 17.91 3.82
CA THR A 59 -15.38 18.17 3.95
C THR A 59 -14.56 16.91 3.65
N ALA A 60 -13.41 17.08 2.98
CA ALA A 60 -12.43 16.03 2.63
C ALA A 60 -12.06 15.08 3.79
N GLU A 61 -12.19 15.55 5.04
CA GLU A 61 -12.00 14.76 6.26
C GLU A 61 -12.95 13.55 6.36
N SER A 62 -14.22 13.71 5.95
CA SER A 62 -15.24 12.64 6.01
C SER A 62 -14.97 11.49 5.04
N TYR A 63 -14.26 11.75 3.95
CA TYR A 63 -13.88 10.74 2.96
C TYR A 63 -12.58 10.03 3.33
N PHE A 64 -11.64 10.71 3.99
CA PHE A 64 -10.44 10.08 4.56
C PHE A 64 -10.80 8.98 5.56
N LEU A 65 -11.88 9.18 6.33
CA LEU A 65 -12.44 8.17 7.24
C LEU A 65 -13.05 6.96 6.51
N LYS A 66 -13.57 7.13 5.29
CA LYS A 66 -14.16 6.03 4.49
C LYS A 66 -13.11 5.21 3.74
N GLN A 67 -12.10 5.86 3.17
CA GLN A 67 -11.01 5.20 2.43
C GLN A 67 -9.66 5.87 2.73
N PRO A 68 -8.99 5.48 3.83
CA PRO A 68 -7.71 6.06 4.21
C PRO A 68 -6.64 5.60 3.22
N THR A 69 -6.32 6.44 2.23
CA THR A 69 -5.29 6.18 1.23
C THR A 69 -4.38 7.39 1.09
N LEU A 70 -3.08 7.15 0.98
CA LEU A 70 -2.07 8.19 0.72
C LEU A 70 -2.22 8.80 -0.68
N LEU A 71 -2.92 8.10 -1.59
CA LEU A 71 -3.17 8.55 -2.95
C LEU A 71 -3.91 9.89 -3.01
N TRP A 72 -4.77 10.21 -2.03
CA TRP A 72 -5.46 11.52 -1.98
C TRP A 72 -4.49 12.71 -1.94
N PHE A 73 -3.34 12.53 -1.31
CA PHE A 73 -2.35 13.59 -1.20
C PHE A 73 -1.46 13.69 -2.45
N MET A 74 -1.44 12.64 -3.29
CA MET A 74 -0.66 12.61 -4.52
C MET A 74 -1.52 13.08 -5.70
N GLN A 75 -1.24 14.28 -6.21
CA GLN A 75 -1.93 14.86 -7.38
C GLN A 75 -1.48 14.22 -8.72
N MET A 76 -1.05 12.95 -8.70
CA MET A 76 -0.50 12.24 -9.85
C MET A 76 -1.53 11.26 -10.43
N GLU A 77 -1.25 10.70 -11.61
CA GLU A 77 -2.09 9.61 -12.11
C GLU A 77 -2.08 8.43 -11.13
N PRO A 78 -3.25 7.82 -10.81
CA PRO A 78 -3.36 6.86 -9.72
C PRO A 78 -2.46 5.63 -9.87
N HIS A 79 -2.24 5.17 -11.12
CA HIS A 79 -1.34 4.06 -11.40
C HIS A 79 0.12 4.39 -11.03
N ILE A 80 0.60 5.59 -11.37
CA ILE A 80 1.95 6.06 -11.04
C ILE A 80 2.12 6.18 -9.53
N ALA A 81 1.10 6.72 -8.84
CA ALA A 81 1.13 6.82 -7.38
C ALA A 81 1.22 5.45 -6.70
N MET A 82 0.51 4.44 -7.21
CA MET A 82 0.60 3.06 -6.69
C MET A 82 1.95 2.41 -6.99
N GLU A 83 2.50 2.59 -8.19
CA GLU A 83 3.85 2.11 -8.51
C GLU A 83 4.90 2.71 -7.57
N LEU A 84 4.80 4.01 -7.30
CA LEU A 84 5.69 4.70 -6.37
C LEU A 84 5.58 4.12 -4.95
N LEU A 85 4.36 3.88 -4.46
CA LEU A 85 4.13 3.26 -3.14
C LEU A 85 4.72 1.83 -3.08
N CYS A 86 4.57 1.04 -4.14
CA CYS A 86 5.19 -0.29 -4.23
C CYS A 86 6.71 -0.21 -4.18
N VAL A 87 7.33 0.65 -4.99
CA VAL A 87 8.80 0.82 -5.01
C VAL A 87 9.29 1.31 -3.64
N ALA A 88 8.60 2.27 -3.03
CA ALA A 88 8.93 2.74 -1.68
C ALA A 88 8.82 1.60 -0.64
N GLY A 89 7.77 0.79 -0.71
CA GLY A 89 7.57 -0.38 0.16
C GLY A 89 8.67 -1.44 0.00
N ILE A 90 9.07 -1.75 -1.23
CA ILE A 90 10.20 -2.65 -1.53
C ILE A 90 11.49 -2.11 -0.91
N LEU A 91 11.81 -0.84 -1.14
CA LEU A 91 13.02 -0.20 -0.64
C LEU A 91 13.04 -0.21 0.90
N ILE A 92 11.98 0.25 1.56
CA ILE A 92 11.91 0.30 3.03
C ILE A 92 12.03 -1.12 3.63
N SER A 93 11.38 -2.11 3.03
CA SER A 93 11.45 -3.51 3.47
C SER A 93 12.87 -4.07 3.34
N PHE A 94 13.52 -3.83 2.21
CA PHE A 94 14.91 -4.23 1.96
C PHE A 94 15.88 -3.56 2.94
N LEU A 95 15.72 -2.24 3.18
CA LEU A 95 16.51 -1.49 4.15
C LEU A 95 16.35 -2.04 5.58
N CYS A 96 15.13 -2.45 5.97
CA CYS A 96 14.85 -3.03 7.29
C CYS A 96 15.53 -4.41 7.49
N MET A 97 15.69 -5.18 6.42
CA MET A 97 16.40 -6.46 6.45
C MET A 97 17.91 -6.26 6.66
N ILE A 98 18.52 -5.31 5.96
CA ILE A 98 19.97 -5.03 6.02
C ILE A 98 20.34 -4.28 7.30
N TRP A 99 19.62 -3.20 7.63
CA TRP A 99 19.97 -2.32 8.74
C TRP A 99 19.14 -2.61 9.98
N GLN A 100 19.77 -3.24 10.98
CA GLN A 100 19.15 -3.52 12.27
C GLN A 100 18.65 -2.26 13.00
N ARG A 101 19.24 -1.08 12.74
CA ARG A 101 18.81 0.21 13.33
C ARG A 101 17.43 0.66 12.84
N ILE A 102 17.05 0.27 11.63
CA ILE A 102 15.77 0.66 11.00
C ILE A 102 14.65 -0.31 11.42
N ARG A 103 14.99 -1.42 12.07
CA ARG A 103 14.05 -2.46 12.53
C ARG A 103 13.31 -2.05 13.80
N THR A 104 12.59 -0.95 13.71
CA THR A 104 11.84 -0.33 14.80
C THR A 104 10.35 -0.35 14.47
N MET A 105 9.51 -0.19 15.51
CA MET A 105 8.05 -0.17 15.36
C MET A 105 7.54 0.82 14.28
N PRO A 106 8.07 2.06 14.16
CA PRO A 106 7.65 3.01 13.13
C PRO A 106 7.84 2.50 11.70
N THR A 107 8.92 1.77 11.42
CA THR A 107 9.18 1.24 10.07
C THR A 107 8.11 0.25 9.64
N TYR A 108 7.73 -0.67 10.52
CA TYR A 108 6.67 -1.63 10.22
C TYR A 108 5.29 -0.97 10.14
N PHE A 109 5.07 0.07 10.94
CA PHE A 109 3.85 0.87 10.84
C PHE A 109 3.76 1.59 9.49
N ILE A 110 4.86 2.15 8.99
CA ILE A 110 4.91 2.78 7.66
C ILE A 110 4.67 1.73 6.57
N LEU A 111 5.34 0.56 6.62
CA LEU A 111 5.12 -0.53 5.67
C LEU A 111 3.65 -0.99 5.64
N TRP A 112 3.05 -1.14 6.82
CA TRP A 112 1.63 -1.46 6.96
C TRP A 112 0.75 -0.38 6.33
N LEU A 113 1.03 0.90 6.57
CA LEU A 113 0.25 2.01 6.04
C LEU A 113 0.36 2.10 4.50
N LEU A 114 1.56 1.90 3.95
CA LEU A 114 1.78 1.81 2.49
C LEU A 114 0.95 0.67 1.88
N TYR A 115 1.00 -0.51 2.50
CA TYR A 115 0.23 -1.66 2.04
C TYR A 115 -1.29 -1.44 2.16
N LEU A 116 -1.76 -0.85 3.26
CA LEU A 116 -3.16 -0.51 3.47
C LEU A 116 -3.67 0.44 2.39
N SER A 117 -2.86 1.43 2.00
CA SER A 117 -3.20 2.36 0.93
C SER A 117 -3.40 1.62 -0.41
N LEU A 118 -2.53 0.66 -0.73
CA LEU A 118 -2.66 -0.15 -1.94
C LEU A 118 -3.87 -1.09 -1.87
N TYR A 119 -4.11 -1.72 -0.73
CA TYR A 119 -5.26 -2.58 -0.50
C TYR A 119 -6.59 -1.86 -0.72
N LYS A 120 -6.72 -0.65 -0.16
CA LYS A 120 -7.94 0.15 -0.29
C LYS A 120 -8.22 0.63 -1.72
N VAL A 121 -7.17 0.93 -2.50
CA VAL A 121 -7.34 1.31 -3.92
C VAL A 121 -7.54 0.09 -4.81
N GLY A 122 -6.90 -1.03 -4.47
CA GLY A 122 -6.98 -2.23 -5.28
C GLY A 122 -8.32 -2.95 -5.21
N ASP A 123 -9.16 -2.57 -4.23
CA ASP A 123 -10.58 -2.87 -4.04
C ASP A 123 -10.95 -4.26 -4.59
N THR A 124 -11.50 -4.34 -5.79
CA THR A 124 -12.04 -5.59 -6.35
C THR A 124 -10.99 -6.70 -6.55
N PHE A 125 -9.77 -6.38 -6.99
CA PHE A 125 -8.78 -7.41 -7.35
C PHE A 125 -8.06 -8.01 -6.14
N LEU A 126 -7.72 -7.18 -5.15
CA LEU A 126 -7.16 -7.64 -3.88
C LEU A 126 -8.22 -8.31 -2.99
N TRP A 127 -9.50 -8.02 -3.24
CA TRP A 127 -10.63 -8.63 -2.54
C TRP A 127 -11.05 -9.98 -3.13
N PHE A 128 -10.81 -10.25 -4.42
CA PHE A 128 -11.20 -11.53 -5.02
C PHE A 128 -10.34 -12.71 -4.52
N GLN A 129 -11.03 -13.66 -3.88
CA GLN A 129 -10.67 -15.04 -3.50
C GLN A 129 -9.59 -15.30 -2.43
N TRP A 130 -8.67 -14.39 -2.09
CA TRP A 130 -7.66 -14.65 -1.03
C TRP A 130 -8.03 -14.15 0.37
N ASP A 131 -9.10 -13.36 0.53
CA ASP A 131 -9.51 -12.74 1.81
C ASP A 131 -10.86 -13.30 2.35
N ILE A 132 -11.42 -14.34 1.74
CA ILE A 132 -12.75 -14.87 2.10
C ILE A 132 -12.73 -16.13 2.99
N LEU A 133 -11.56 -16.56 3.46
CA LEU A 133 -11.40 -17.75 4.31
C LEU A 133 -10.81 -17.40 5.68
#